data_AF-A0A251V0D6-F1
#
_entry.id   AF-A0A251V0D6-F1
#
_cell.length_a   1.000
_cell.length_b   1.000
_cell.length_c   1.000
_cell.angle_alpha   90.00
_cell.angle_beta   90.00
_cell.angle_gamma   90.00
#
_symmetry.space_group_name_H-M   'P 1'
#
loop_
_entity.id
_entity.type
_entity.pdbx_description
1 polymer ?
#
loop_
_entity_poly.entity_id
_entity_poly.type
_entity_poly.pdbx_seq_one_letter_code
_entity_poly.pdbx_strand_id
1 'polypeptide(L)'
;MSPTPTFNLSNEIVLLDRISTRHGNVGPGDAVVLQSPENPRKFVIERIMGVEGDILTYLMDPRNSVGSTETLAVPKGHVWVEGDNIESRIKVVHYVTHFAL
;
A
#
# COMPACT_ATOMS: atom_id res chain seq x y z
N MET A 1 10.93 -14.89 -0.88
CA MET A 1 10.12 -14.84 -2.11
C MET A 1 9.93 -13.37 -2.44
N SER A 2 10.56 -12.88 -3.50
CA SER A 2 10.33 -11.50 -3.97
C SER A 2 9.05 -11.51 -4.80
N PRO A 3 8.07 -10.61 -4.53
CA PRO A 3 6.87 -10.53 -5.34
C PRO A 3 7.29 -10.02 -6.73
N THR A 4 7.09 -10.85 -7.76
CA THR A 4 7.15 -10.42 -9.16
C THR A 4 6.24 -9.19 -9.34
N PRO A 5 6.67 -8.13 -10.05
CA PRO A 5 5.81 -6.97 -10.29
C PRO A 5 4.56 -7.43 -11.02
N THR A 6 3.41 -7.27 -10.36
CA THR A 6 2.17 -7.92 -10.81
C THR A 6 1.51 -7.14 -11.95
N PHE A 7 1.86 -5.87 -12.13
CA PHE A 7 1.21 -4.99 -13.09
C PHE A 7 2.21 -4.28 -14.01
N ASN A 8 2.09 -4.52 -15.32
CA ASN A 8 2.74 -3.72 -16.35
C ASN A 8 1.74 -2.70 -16.92
N LEU A 9 1.77 -1.49 -16.35
CA LEU A 9 0.88 -0.38 -16.72
C LEU A 9 0.96 0.06 -18.19
N SER A 10 1.95 -0.43 -18.94
CA SER A 10 2.14 -0.06 -20.34
C SER A 10 1.08 -0.65 -21.27
N ASN A 11 0.39 -1.74 -20.88
CA ASN A 11 -0.57 -2.43 -21.76
C ASN A 11 -1.67 -3.22 -21.01
N GLU A 12 -1.88 -2.95 -19.73
CA GLU A 12 -2.87 -3.67 -18.91
C GLU A 12 -4.08 -2.79 -18.59
N ILE A 13 -5.27 -3.40 -18.63
CA ILE A 13 -6.51 -2.76 -18.19
C ILE A 13 -6.73 -3.14 -16.73
N VAL A 14 -6.78 -2.14 -15.86
CA VAL A 14 -7.14 -2.30 -14.45
C VAL A 14 -8.56 -1.83 -14.20
N LEU A 15 -9.34 -2.65 -13.49
CA LEU A 15 -10.67 -2.27 -13.02
C LEU A 15 -10.56 -1.79 -11.56
N LEU A 16 -11.09 -0.60 -11.28
CA LEU A 16 -10.99 0.02 -9.96
C LEU A 16 -12.32 -0.12 -9.21
N ASP A 17 -12.28 -0.81 -8.08
CA ASP A 17 -13.35 -0.77 -7.09
C ASP A 17 -13.13 0.41 -6.14
N ARG A 18 -14.01 1.42 -6.25
CA ARG A 18 -13.99 2.61 -5.36
C ARG A 18 -15.03 2.55 -4.25
N ILE A 19 -15.84 1.49 -4.20
CA ILE A 19 -16.98 1.36 -3.28
C ILE A 19 -16.56 0.51 -2.07
N SER A 20 -15.83 -0.58 -2.30
CA SER A 20 -15.36 -1.46 -1.23
C SER A 20 -14.45 -0.73 -0.23
N THR A 21 -13.61 0.19 -0.72
CA THR A 21 -12.78 1.08 0.12
C THR A 21 -13.61 1.98 1.04
N ARG A 22 -14.85 2.32 0.70
CA ARG A 22 -15.74 3.16 1.53
C ARG A 22 -16.37 2.41 2.70
N HIS A 23 -16.54 1.11 2.53
CA HIS A 23 -17.18 0.25 3.53
C HIS A 23 -16.14 -0.45 4.41
N GLY A 24 -14.84 -0.16 4.22
CA GLY A 24 -13.76 -0.89 4.89
C GLY A 24 -13.65 -2.35 4.43
N ASN A 25 -14.26 -2.70 3.28
CA ASN A 25 -14.20 -4.04 2.71
C ASN A 25 -12.93 -4.20 1.87
N VAL A 26 -11.77 -4.04 2.50
CA VAL A 26 -10.47 -4.37 1.90
C VAL A 26 -9.67 -5.21 2.88
N GLY A 27 -8.77 -6.02 2.37
CA GLY A 27 -7.96 -6.93 3.18
C GLY A 27 -6.58 -7.22 2.61
N PRO A 28 -5.76 -7.97 3.35
CA PRO A 28 -4.46 -8.42 2.88
C PRO A 28 -4.57 -9.14 1.53
N GLY A 29 -3.71 -8.78 0.59
CA GLY A 29 -3.69 -9.30 -0.77
C GLY A 29 -4.37 -8.40 -1.80
N ASP A 30 -5.26 -7.49 -1.39
CA ASP A 30 -5.86 -6.52 -2.31
C ASP A 30 -4.80 -5.55 -2.86
N ALA A 31 -4.92 -5.20 -4.15
CA ALA A 31 -4.14 -4.15 -4.77
C ALA A 31 -4.87 -2.81 -4.63
N VAL A 32 -4.14 -1.77 -4.22
CA VAL A 32 -4.67 -0.42 -4.07
C VAL A 32 -3.93 0.57 -4.93
N VAL A 33 -4.67 1.50 -5.53
CA VAL A 33 -4.10 2.64 -6.25
C VAL A 33 -3.98 3.81 -5.29
N LEU A 34 -2.76 4.28 -5.08
CA LEU A 34 -2.48 5.44 -4.25
C LEU A 34 -2.05 6.62 -5.11
N GLN A 35 -2.62 7.79 -4.81
CA GLN A 35 -2.20 9.04 -5.40
C GLN A 35 -1.09 9.67 -4.55
N SER A 36 -0.02 10.15 -5.19
CA SER A 36 1.04 10.86 -4.48
C SER A 36 0.51 12.20 -3.93
N PRO A 37 0.71 12.50 -2.64
CA PRO A 37 0.34 13.79 -2.07
C PRO A 37 1.21 14.94 -2.60
N GLU A 38 2.45 14.64 -3.00
CA GLU A 38 3.38 15.62 -3.56
C GLU A 38 3.09 15.93 -5.04
N ASN A 39 2.58 14.93 -5.77
CA ASN A 39 2.20 15.09 -7.18
C ASN A 39 0.91 14.33 -7.49
N PRO A 40 -0.24 15.02 -7.54
CA PRO A 40 -1.54 14.40 -7.83
C PRO A 40 -1.64 13.69 -9.20
N ARG A 41 -0.72 13.94 -10.14
CA ARG A 41 -0.68 13.23 -11.43
C ARG A 41 0.06 11.89 -11.36
N LYS A 42 0.74 11.60 -10.25
CA LYS A 42 1.50 10.38 -10.04
C LYS A 42 0.67 9.41 -9.18
N PHE A 43 0.38 8.25 -9.75
CA PHE A 43 -0.26 7.13 -9.07
C PHE A 43 0.73 5.98 -8.92
N VAL A 44 0.56 5.20 -7.87
CA VAL A 44 1.30 3.96 -7.62
C VAL A 44 0.31 2.85 -7.27
N ILE A 45 0.64 1.62 -7.63
CA ILE A 45 -0.10 0.42 -7.19
C ILE A 45 0.73 -0.22 -6.09
N GLU A 46 0.11 -0.47 -4.96
CA GLU A 46 0.72 -1.10 -3.79
C GLU A 46 -0.20 -2.22 -3.33
N ARG A 47 0.32 -3.18 -2.57
CA ARG A 47 -0.45 -4.31 -2.04
C ARG A 47 -0.71 -4.15 -0.56
N ILE A 48 -1.94 -4.40 -0.11
CA ILE A 48 -2.27 -4.44 1.31
C ILE A 48 -1.63 -5.68 1.94
N MET A 49 -0.86 -5.47 3.01
CA MET A 49 -0.25 -6.54 3.79
C MET A 49 -0.92 -6.72 5.15
N GLY A 50 -1.58 -5.69 5.67
CA GLY A 50 -2.34 -5.73 6.91
C GLY A 50 -3.34 -4.59 7.03
N VAL A 51 -4.32 -4.76 7.89
CA VAL A 51 -5.44 -3.83 8.12
C VAL A 51 -5.48 -3.41 9.59
N GLU A 52 -6.38 -2.48 9.93
CA GLU A 52 -6.63 -2.02 11.31
C GLU A 52 -6.54 -3.16 12.35
N GLY A 53 -5.70 -2.94 13.37
CA GLY A 53 -5.49 -3.89 14.47
C GLY A 53 -4.39 -4.93 14.23
N ASP A 54 -3.97 -5.16 12.97
CA ASP A 54 -2.86 -6.08 12.69
C ASP A 54 -1.55 -5.57 13.28
N ILE A 55 -0.70 -6.48 13.76
CA ILE A 55 0.63 -6.18 14.26
C ILE A 55 1.64 -6.61 13.20
N LEU A 56 2.41 -5.65 12.69
CA LEU A 56 3.35 -5.87 11.60
C LEU A 56 4.76 -5.48 12.03
N THR A 57 5.72 -6.34 11.70
CA THR A 57 7.15 -6.08 11.86
C THR A 57 7.77 -5.78 10.51
N TYR A 58 8.49 -4.67 10.40
CA TYR A 58 9.03 -4.19 9.14
C TYR A 58 10.44 -3.63 9.29
N LEU A 59 11.19 -3.59 8.19
CA LEU A 59 12.54 -3.04 8.14
C LEU A 59 12.49 -1.52 8.03
N MET A 60 13.15 -0.80 8.94
CA MET A 60 13.20 0.67 8.89
C MET A 60 14.00 1.18 7.70
N ASP A 61 15.08 0.48 7.36
CA ASP A 61 15.95 0.80 6.22
C ASP A 61 16.22 -0.46 5.40
N PRO A 62 15.50 -0.66 4.28
CA PRO A 62 15.72 -1.80 3.39
C PRO A 62 17.11 -1.83 2.75
N ARG A 63 17.84 -0.70 2.73
CA ARG A 63 19.15 -0.56 2.08
C ARG A 63 20.31 -0.71 3.06
N ASN A 64 20.04 -0.71 4.37
CA ASN A 64 21.07 -0.79 5.39
C ASN A 64 21.02 -2.16 6.05
N SER A 65 22.10 -2.93 5.86
CA SER A 65 22.21 -4.33 6.30
C SER A 65 22.30 -4.50 7.83
N VAL A 66 22.39 -3.40 8.58
CA VAL A 66 22.26 -3.39 10.03
C VAL A 66 20.76 -3.31 10.37
N GLY A 67 20.08 -4.44 10.22
CA GLY A 67 18.62 -4.55 10.21
C GLY A 67 17.96 -4.15 11.53
N SER A 68 17.58 -2.88 11.65
CA SER A 68 16.63 -2.44 12.66
C SER A 68 15.21 -2.69 12.16
N THR A 69 14.50 -3.57 12.86
CA THR A 69 13.08 -3.83 12.64
C THR A 69 12.25 -3.02 13.63
N GLU A 70 11.14 -2.48 13.17
CA GLU A 70 10.10 -1.92 14.02
C GLU A 70 8.84 -2.76 13.97
N THR A 71 8.10 -2.76 15.08
CA THR A 71 6.79 -3.39 15.17
C THR A 71 5.76 -2.34 15.51
N LEU A 72 4.67 -2.30 14.76
CA LEU A 72 3.53 -1.43 15.06
C LEU A 72 2.20 -2.15 14.84
N ALA A 73 1.19 -1.69 15.56
CA ALA A 73 -0.20 -2.03 15.27
C ALA A 73 -0.75 -1.04 14.25
N VAL A 74 -1.41 -1.55 13.21
CA VAL A 74 -2.04 -0.70 12.19
C VAL A 74 -3.17 0.10 12.85
N PRO A 75 -3.13 1.45 12.78
CA PRO A 75 -4.13 2.27 13.45
C PRO A 75 -5.53 2.08 12.87
N LYS A 76 -6.53 2.49 13.66
CA LYS A 76 -7.92 2.52 13.20
C LYS A 76 -8.08 3.33 11.93
N GLY A 77 -8.82 2.78 10.96
CA GLY A 77 -9.04 3.41 9.68
C GLY A 77 -7.80 3.45 8.77
N HIS A 78 -6.83 2.56 8.96
CA HIS A 78 -5.64 2.48 8.11
C HIS A 78 -5.41 1.06 7.60
N VAL A 79 -4.60 0.99 6.54
CA VAL A 79 -4.01 -0.23 6.02
C VAL A 79 -2.50 -0.05 5.88
N TRP A 80 -1.80 -1.16 5.98
CA TRP A 80 -0.38 -1.23 5.68
C TRP A 80 -0.19 -1.75 4.27
N VAL A 81 0.61 -1.04 3.48
CA VAL A 81 0.88 -1.42 2.10
C VAL A 81 2.37 -1.57 1.83
N GLU A 82 2.68 -2.48 0.94
CA GLU A 82 4.02 -2.72 0.40
C GLU A 82 3.94 -2.77 -1.12
N GLY A 83 4.90 -2.13 -1.78
CA GLY A 83 4.90 -2.00 -3.22
C GLY A 83 5.85 -2.98 -3.88
N ASP A 84 5.50 -3.34 -5.11
CA ASP A 84 6.21 -4.34 -5.89
C ASP A 84 7.59 -3.85 -6.39
N ASN A 85 7.92 -2.55 -6.29
CA ASN A 85 9.22 -2.00 -6.69
C ASN A 85 10.15 -1.83 -5.47
N ILE A 86 11.46 -2.06 -5.66
CA ILE A 86 12.50 -1.87 -4.62
C ILE A 86 12.55 -0.41 -4.09
N GLU A 87 12.01 0.55 -4.85
CA GLU A 87 11.89 1.95 -4.43
C GLU A 87 10.60 2.27 -3.66
N SER A 88 9.60 1.39 -3.67
CA SER A 88 8.37 1.55 -2.88
C SER A 88 8.68 1.23 -1.43
N ARG A 89 8.98 2.28 -0.65
CA ARG A 89 9.02 2.21 0.81
C ARG A 89 7.67 1.75 1.33
N ILE A 90 7.73 1.02 2.43
CA ILE A 90 6.58 0.60 3.20
C ILE A 90 5.82 1.82 3.74
N LYS A 91 4.48 1.81 3.66
CA LYS A 91 3.62 2.95 4.03
C LYS A 91 2.42 2.51 4.85
N VAL A 92 2.10 3.30 5.88
CA VAL A 92 0.76 3.34 6.49
C VAL A 92 -0.10 4.25 5.64
N VAL A 93 -1.24 3.76 5.19
CA VAL A 93 -2.19 4.53 4.38
C VAL A 93 -3.51 4.62 5.13
N HIS A 94 -3.98 5.84 5.38
CA HIS A 94 -5.32 6.06 5.89
C HIS A 94 -6.35 5.75 4.81
N TYR A 95 -7.53 5.26 5.18
CA TYR A 95 -8.69 5.27 4.29
C TYR A 95 -9.08 6.71 3.99
N VAL A 96 -8.41 7.33 3.03
CA VAL A 96 -8.85 8.61 2.52
C VAL A 96 -9.68 8.38 1.27
N THR A 97 -11.00 8.38 1.47
CA THR A 97 -11.95 8.76 0.44
C THR A 97 -11.72 10.23 0.06
N HIS A 98 -10.59 10.52 -0.61
CA HIS A 98 -10.45 11.78 -1.32
C HIS A 98 -11.13 11.62 -2.67
N PHE A 99 -12.36 12.13 -2.74
CA PHE A 99 -12.95 12.52 -3.99
C PHE A 99 -12.09 13.65 -4.58
N ALA A 100 -11.41 13.38 -5.68
CA ALA A 100 -11.08 14.42 -6.63
C ALA A 100 -11.95 14.15 -7.86
N LEU A 101 -12.89 15.07 -8.10
CA LEU A 101 -13.63 15.20 -9.36
C LEU A 101 -12.66 15.51 -10.50
#